data_AF-A0A7V2WMW7-F1
#
_entry.id   AF-A0A7V2WMW7-F1
#
_cell.length_a   1.000
_cell.length_b   1.000
_cell.length_c   1.000
_cell.angle_alpha   90.00
_cell.angle_beta   90.00
_cell.angle_gamma   90.00
#
_symmetry.space_group_name_H-M   'P 1'
#
loop_
_entity.id
_entity.type
_entity.pdbx_description
1 polymer ?
#
loop_
_entity_poly.entity_id
_entity_poly.type
_entity_poly.pdbx_seq_one_letter_code
_entity_poly.pdbx_strand_id
1 'polypeptide(L)'
;MTVFTLLKHTEPLAEKIAKSLGDEHKALSGDVLKQLATAFQQGRPIIALMASGIILRAIGPLLANKHSDAPVISLSPDGQHVVPLLGGHHGANQLARQIAEITKGTAAITTASDSRFRIALDEPPAGYVLANPADYKAFMARVLAGEKIKLNARVNWLETSDLPFFVIPANAGIQKPAHEKESVDSSVRWNDEDALQITITATSLPGSKSHLVYHPKTLTIGVGCERHTDPQELIDLISRCLASANLSRSAIACLTSIDLKSDERAITQAARHFNVPARFFTADQLNQQAPRLKNPSEIVMAEVGCPGVAEGAALAAGGKNAELIIEKTKSTRATCAITQSPEPIITLPGTPRGKLSVIGIGPGSDEWRSPQATSELINASDWVGYDLYLDLVADLKTSQNEHRFGLGKEEARVRHAFALAGQGRDVALVCSGDAAIYAMAALVYEVLDSGTLSPCEQRVEIKTLPGISAFQAASARAGALIGHDFCTISLSDLLTPWETIEKRLKTAAEGDFNIAFYNPRSLKRTDQLQKAIDILKPHRTPDTPVIIASNLGR
;
A
#
# COMPACT_ATOMS: atom_id res chain seq x y z
N MET A 1 2.16 -5.40 -13.15
CA MET A 1 3.34 -6.03 -13.77
C MET A 1 3.77 -5.15 -14.95
N THR A 2 4.85 -5.46 -15.66
CA THR A 2 5.19 -4.73 -16.89
C THR A 2 5.90 -5.68 -17.84
N VAL A 3 5.40 -5.77 -19.08
CA VAL A 3 6.01 -6.60 -20.12
C VAL A 3 6.96 -5.75 -20.96
N PHE A 4 8.25 -6.03 -20.87
CA PHE A 4 9.31 -5.31 -21.57
C PHE A 4 9.81 -6.06 -22.78
N THR A 5 10.02 -5.33 -23.88
CA THR A 5 10.74 -5.83 -25.06
C THR A 5 11.92 -4.95 -25.37
N LEU A 6 13.00 -5.56 -25.86
CA LEU A 6 14.14 -4.83 -26.43
C LEU A 6 14.08 -4.78 -27.96
N LEU A 7 13.58 -5.86 -28.59
CA LEU A 7 13.62 -6.04 -30.03
C LEU A 7 12.23 -5.78 -30.64
N LYS A 8 12.17 -4.92 -31.65
CA LYS A 8 10.89 -4.53 -32.27
C LYS A 8 10.05 -5.71 -32.77
N HIS A 9 10.69 -6.75 -33.30
CA HIS A 9 9.98 -7.94 -33.78
C HIS A 9 9.33 -8.79 -32.66
N THR A 10 9.69 -8.55 -31.39
CA THR A 10 9.11 -9.25 -30.23
C THR A 10 7.88 -8.53 -29.65
N GLU A 11 7.59 -7.31 -30.10
CA GLU A 11 6.45 -6.49 -29.63
C GLU A 11 5.10 -7.21 -29.78
N PRO A 12 4.76 -7.86 -30.92
CA PRO A 12 3.46 -8.53 -31.06
C PRO A 12 3.24 -9.64 -30.02
N LEU A 13 4.30 -10.37 -29.66
CA LEU A 13 4.23 -11.41 -28.64
C LEU A 13 4.07 -10.81 -27.24
N ALA A 14 4.80 -9.72 -26.96
CA ALA A 14 4.71 -9.04 -25.69
C ALA A 14 3.35 -8.37 -25.46
N GLU A 15 2.77 -7.74 -26.48
CA GLU A 15 1.42 -7.20 -26.45
C GLU A 15 0.38 -8.29 -26.19
N LYS A 16 0.53 -9.47 -26.82
CA LYS A 16 -0.33 -10.62 -26.55
C LYS A 16 -0.24 -11.06 -25.09
N ILE A 17 0.97 -11.19 -24.54
CA ILE A 17 1.19 -11.57 -23.14
C ILE A 17 0.59 -10.53 -22.20
N ALA A 18 0.90 -9.25 -22.42
CA ALA A 18 0.40 -8.14 -21.61
C ALA A 18 -1.14 -8.12 -21.59
N LYS A 19 -1.77 -8.21 -22.77
CA LYS A 19 -3.24 -8.26 -22.88
C LYS A 19 -3.85 -9.46 -22.16
N SER A 20 -3.27 -10.65 -22.29
CA SER A 20 -3.76 -11.86 -21.60
C SER A 20 -3.64 -11.79 -20.09
N LEU A 21 -2.65 -11.04 -19.58
CA LEU A 21 -2.43 -10.83 -18.14
C LEU A 21 -3.15 -9.58 -17.61
N GLY A 22 -3.86 -8.83 -18.45
CA GLY A 22 -4.54 -7.59 -18.07
C GLY A 22 -3.59 -6.45 -17.74
N ASP A 23 -2.44 -6.39 -18.43
CA ASP A 23 -1.39 -5.40 -18.21
C ASP A 23 -0.92 -4.74 -19.52
N GLU A 24 0.03 -3.82 -19.42
CA GLU A 24 0.59 -3.02 -20.51
C GLU A 24 1.98 -3.52 -20.94
N HIS A 25 2.25 -3.37 -22.24
CA HIS A 25 3.57 -3.58 -22.84
C HIS A 25 4.35 -2.26 -22.89
N LYS A 26 5.64 -2.31 -22.60
CA LYS A 26 6.57 -1.19 -22.76
C LYS A 26 7.78 -1.61 -23.59
N ALA A 27 7.94 -0.98 -24.76
CA ALA A 27 9.14 -1.11 -25.56
C ALA A 27 10.29 -0.31 -24.91
N LEU A 28 11.43 -0.96 -24.67
CA LEU A 28 12.62 -0.31 -24.14
C LEU A 28 13.47 0.26 -25.27
N SER A 29 13.94 1.49 -25.10
CA SER A 29 14.83 2.17 -26.05
C SER A 29 15.81 3.08 -25.30
N GLY A 30 16.99 3.36 -25.86
CA GLY A 30 18.02 4.16 -25.17
C GLY A 30 18.69 3.39 -24.02
N ASP A 31 18.73 3.96 -22.81
CA ASP A 31 19.34 3.32 -21.64
C ASP A 31 18.40 2.26 -21.03
N VAL A 32 18.50 1.05 -21.60
CA VAL A 32 17.72 -0.13 -21.21
C VAL A 32 18.01 -0.55 -19.76
N LEU A 33 19.25 -0.41 -19.30
CA LEU A 33 19.63 -0.84 -17.94
C LEU A 33 18.97 0.06 -16.90
N LYS A 34 19.02 1.39 -17.09
CA LYS A 34 18.35 2.34 -16.18
C LYS A 34 16.85 2.10 -16.14
N GLN A 35 16.19 1.86 -17.28
CA GLN A 35 14.76 1.59 -17.32
C GLN A 35 14.36 0.31 -16.58
N LEU A 36 15.10 -0.79 -16.76
CA LEU A 36 14.87 -2.03 -16.02
C LEU A 36 15.13 -1.86 -14.52
N ALA A 37 16.19 -1.14 -14.15
CA ALA A 37 16.52 -0.83 -12.76
C ALA A 37 15.40 -0.01 -12.09
N THR A 38 14.91 1.04 -12.75
CA THR A 38 13.77 1.83 -12.26
C THR A 38 12.53 0.96 -12.09
N ALA A 39 12.18 0.14 -13.09
CA ALA A 39 11.03 -0.75 -13.01
C ALA A 39 11.13 -1.75 -11.85
N PHE A 40 12.33 -2.27 -11.58
CA PHE A 40 12.58 -3.17 -10.45
C PHE A 40 12.40 -2.45 -9.10
N GLN A 41 12.94 -1.24 -8.96
CA GLN A 41 12.79 -0.42 -7.75
C GLN A 41 11.34 0.00 -7.48
N GLN A 42 10.50 0.06 -8.51
CA GLN A 42 9.06 0.28 -8.37
C GLN A 42 8.32 -0.94 -7.77
N GLY A 43 9.02 -2.06 -7.51
CA GLY A 43 8.47 -3.23 -6.83
C GLY A 43 7.52 -4.08 -7.67
N ARG A 44 7.59 -3.95 -9.01
CA ARG A 44 6.63 -4.58 -9.93
C ARG A 44 7.20 -5.83 -10.58
N PRO A 45 6.41 -6.89 -10.80
CA PRO A 45 6.85 -8.03 -11.59
C PRO A 45 7.33 -7.60 -12.98
N ILE A 46 8.55 -8.00 -13.34
CA ILE A 46 9.19 -7.74 -14.63
C ILE A 46 9.06 -8.98 -15.51
N ILE A 47 8.44 -8.84 -16.67
CA ILE A 47 8.39 -9.87 -17.71
C ILE A 47 9.18 -9.33 -18.90
N ALA A 48 10.33 -9.91 -19.21
CA ALA A 48 11.24 -9.33 -20.19
C ALA A 48 11.58 -10.32 -21.32
N LEU A 49 11.19 -9.96 -22.55
CA LEU A 49 11.50 -10.71 -23.78
C LEU A 49 12.88 -10.28 -24.27
N MET A 50 13.91 -10.76 -23.59
CA MET A 50 15.32 -10.48 -23.88
C MET A 50 16.23 -11.46 -23.14
N ALA A 51 17.52 -11.44 -23.45
CA ALA A 51 18.51 -12.26 -22.78
C ALA A 51 18.54 -11.99 -21.26
N SER A 52 18.50 -13.05 -20.45
CA SER A 52 18.55 -12.99 -18.99
C SER A 52 19.74 -12.20 -18.46
N GLY A 53 20.89 -12.28 -19.12
CA GLY A 53 22.09 -11.53 -18.74
C GLY A 53 21.96 -10.00 -18.86
N ILE A 54 21.05 -9.47 -19.68
CA ILE A 54 20.77 -8.02 -19.72
C ILE A 54 20.04 -7.62 -18.44
N ILE A 55 19.01 -8.40 -18.10
CA ILE A 55 18.15 -8.18 -16.94
C ILE A 55 18.98 -8.24 -15.66
N LEU A 56 19.77 -9.32 -15.48
CA LEU A 56 20.57 -9.53 -14.28
C LEU A 56 21.63 -8.45 -14.06
N ARG A 57 22.21 -7.88 -15.12
CA ARG A 57 23.16 -6.76 -15.00
C ARG A 57 22.47 -5.46 -14.57
N ALA A 58 21.23 -5.23 -15.03
CA ALA A 58 20.46 -4.05 -14.65
C ALA A 58 20.03 -4.10 -13.17
N ILE A 59 19.56 -5.25 -12.71
CA ILE A 59 18.97 -5.39 -11.37
C ILE A 59 19.94 -5.91 -10.31
N GLY A 60 21.06 -6.51 -10.71
CA GLY A 60 22.03 -7.12 -9.79
C GLY A 60 22.47 -6.22 -8.64
N PRO A 61 22.84 -4.94 -8.90
CA PRO A 61 23.19 -3.99 -7.83
C PRO A 61 22.03 -3.60 -6.90
N LEU A 62 20.80 -3.93 -7.27
CA LEU A 62 19.56 -3.55 -6.57
C LEU A 62 18.95 -4.69 -5.76
N LEU A 63 19.48 -5.91 -5.86
CA LEU A 63 18.99 -7.07 -5.12
C LEU A 63 19.18 -6.84 -3.63
N ALA A 64 18.10 -6.92 -2.86
CA ALA A 64 18.14 -6.66 -1.42
C ALA A 64 17.82 -7.94 -0.64
N ASN A 65 16.64 -8.50 -0.86
CA ASN A 65 16.19 -9.68 -0.13
C ASN A 65 15.21 -10.48 -0.99
N LYS A 66 15.40 -11.80 -1.02
CA LYS A 66 14.52 -12.76 -1.71
C LYS A 66 13.04 -12.61 -1.34
N HIS A 67 12.72 -11.99 -0.20
CA HIS A 67 11.36 -11.76 0.32
C HIS A 67 10.68 -10.47 -0.17
N SER A 68 11.44 -9.49 -0.64
CA SER A 68 10.94 -8.17 -1.01
C SER A 68 11.23 -7.80 -2.46
N ASP A 69 12.19 -8.48 -3.07
CA ASP A 69 12.58 -8.27 -4.46
C ASP A 69 11.43 -8.60 -5.41
N ALA A 70 11.20 -7.75 -6.40
CA ALA A 70 10.12 -7.95 -7.36
C ALA A 70 10.34 -9.24 -8.18
N PRO A 71 9.28 -9.97 -8.55
CA PRO A 71 9.39 -11.13 -9.44
C PRO A 71 10.00 -10.75 -10.79
N VAL A 72 10.94 -11.56 -11.30
CA VAL A 72 11.59 -11.30 -12.59
C VAL A 72 11.55 -12.54 -13.45
N ILE A 73 11.05 -12.41 -14.67
CA ILE A 73 10.88 -13.49 -15.64
C ILE A 73 11.52 -13.08 -16.96
N SER A 74 12.35 -13.95 -17.52
CA SER A 74 12.95 -13.80 -18.84
C SER A 74 12.28 -14.73 -19.83
N LEU A 75 11.99 -14.22 -21.02
CA LEU A 75 11.47 -14.99 -22.13
C LEU A 75 12.45 -15.00 -23.29
N SER A 76 12.53 -16.13 -23.99
CA SER A 76 13.13 -16.16 -25.32
C SER A 76 12.32 -15.29 -26.30
N PRO A 77 12.95 -14.69 -27.33
CA PRO A 77 12.25 -13.83 -28.30
C PRO A 77 11.04 -14.48 -29.00
N ASP A 78 11.04 -15.81 -29.12
CA ASP A 78 9.98 -16.62 -29.70
C ASP A 78 8.94 -17.14 -28.68
N GLY A 79 9.13 -16.85 -27.38
CA GLY A 79 8.24 -17.27 -26.30
C GLY A 79 8.29 -18.75 -25.94
N GLN A 80 9.19 -19.54 -26.54
CA GLN A 80 9.30 -20.99 -26.26
C GLN A 80 9.82 -21.29 -24.86
N HIS A 81 10.65 -20.41 -24.29
CA HIS A 81 11.25 -20.60 -22.98
C HIS A 81 10.87 -19.45 -22.06
N VAL A 82 10.22 -19.78 -20.94
CA VAL A 82 9.82 -18.84 -19.90
C VAL A 82 10.60 -19.18 -18.64
N VAL A 83 11.56 -18.33 -18.27
CA VAL A 83 12.53 -18.60 -17.20
C VAL A 83 12.27 -17.64 -16.03
N PRO A 84 11.72 -18.10 -14.90
CA PRO A 84 11.69 -17.30 -13.69
C PRO A 84 13.13 -17.12 -13.17
N LEU A 85 13.58 -15.88 -13.07
CA LEU A 85 14.92 -15.51 -12.61
C LEU A 85 14.95 -15.17 -11.12
N LEU A 86 13.95 -14.45 -10.63
CA LEU A 86 13.80 -14.02 -9.24
C LEU A 86 12.35 -14.11 -8.80
N GLY A 87 12.14 -14.27 -7.49
CA GLY A 87 10.80 -14.34 -6.91
C GLY A 87 10.07 -15.65 -7.22
N GLY A 88 10.79 -16.76 -7.37
CA GLY A 88 10.17 -18.08 -7.53
C GLY A 88 9.16 -18.38 -6.43
N HIS A 89 9.53 -18.02 -5.19
CA HIS A 89 8.66 -17.98 -4.01
C HIS A 89 8.01 -16.61 -3.78
N HIS A 90 7.71 -15.84 -4.84
CA HIS A 90 6.93 -14.58 -4.83
C HIS A 90 6.01 -14.51 -6.06
N GLY A 91 5.54 -15.67 -6.55
CA GLY A 91 4.65 -15.77 -7.71
C GLY A 91 5.33 -15.79 -9.09
N ALA A 92 6.66 -15.70 -9.21
CA ALA A 92 7.34 -15.79 -10.51
C ALA A 92 7.15 -17.15 -11.19
N ASN A 93 7.11 -18.24 -10.41
CA ASN A 93 6.88 -19.58 -10.94
C ASN A 93 5.45 -19.73 -11.49
N GLN A 94 4.45 -19.24 -10.74
CA GLN A 94 3.05 -19.24 -11.19
C GLN A 94 2.89 -18.41 -12.46
N LEU A 95 3.44 -17.21 -12.47
CA LEU A 95 3.38 -16.31 -13.63
C LEU A 95 4.13 -16.91 -14.84
N ALA A 96 5.25 -17.59 -14.62
CA ALA A 96 5.96 -18.31 -15.69
C ALA A 96 5.09 -19.43 -16.30
N ARG A 97 4.31 -20.16 -15.50
CA ARG A 97 3.35 -21.17 -16.01
C ARG A 97 2.23 -20.53 -16.85
N GLN A 98 1.61 -19.47 -16.34
CA GLN A 98 0.56 -18.74 -17.06
C GLN A 98 1.08 -18.21 -18.41
N ILE A 99 2.27 -17.64 -18.42
CA ILE A 99 2.91 -17.16 -19.64
C ILE A 99 3.20 -18.32 -20.59
N ALA A 100 3.72 -19.45 -20.10
CA ALA A 100 3.97 -20.63 -20.92
C ALA A 100 2.68 -21.17 -21.57
N GLU A 101 1.54 -21.13 -20.87
CA GLU A 101 0.24 -21.47 -21.44
C GLU A 101 -0.17 -20.49 -22.56
N ILE A 102 0.05 -19.19 -22.36
CA ILE A 102 -0.26 -18.14 -23.35
C ILE A 102 0.62 -18.28 -24.61
N THR A 103 1.92 -18.54 -24.44
CA THR A 103 2.88 -18.65 -25.54
C THR A 103 2.92 -20.03 -26.18
N LYS A 104 2.28 -21.04 -25.54
CA LYS A 104 2.47 -22.47 -25.84
C LYS A 104 3.94 -22.88 -25.71
N GLY A 105 4.67 -22.23 -24.80
CA GLY A 105 6.06 -22.48 -24.49
C GLY A 105 6.21 -23.40 -23.26
N THR A 106 7.41 -23.42 -22.71
CA THR A 106 7.75 -24.19 -21.50
C THR A 106 8.24 -23.27 -20.39
N ALA A 107 7.66 -23.41 -19.20
CA ALA A 107 8.15 -22.76 -17.99
C ALA A 107 9.34 -23.54 -17.41
N ALA A 108 10.54 -22.97 -17.45
CA ALA A 108 11.78 -23.58 -16.96
C ALA A 108 11.93 -23.38 -15.44
N ILE A 109 11.01 -23.96 -14.65
CA ILE A 109 11.02 -23.87 -13.18
C ILE A 109 12.05 -24.84 -12.62
N THR A 110 13.05 -24.32 -11.91
CA THR A 110 14.16 -25.10 -11.34
C THR A 110 13.96 -25.44 -9.86
N THR A 111 12.89 -24.94 -9.23
CA THR A 111 12.60 -25.18 -7.82
C THR A 111 12.08 -26.60 -7.63
N ALA A 112 12.83 -27.45 -6.91
CA ALA A 112 12.57 -28.89 -6.81
C ALA A 112 11.19 -29.25 -6.21
N SER A 113 10.73 -28.52 -5.20
CA SER A 113 9.42 -28.73 -4.57
C SER A 113 8.27 -28.36 -5.50
N ASP A 114 8.35 -27.21 -6.16
CA ASP A 114 7.30 -26.70 -7.04
C ASP A 114 7.20 -27.52 -8.35
N SER A 115 8.34 -27.98 -8.88
CA SER A 115 8.38 -28.90 -10.03
C SER A 115 7.71 -30.25 -9.72
N ARG A 116 7.91 -30.77 -8.50
CA ARG A 116 7.39 -32.10 -8.12
C ARG A 116 5.95 -32.08 -7.63
N PHE A 117 5.53 -31.05 -6.90
CA PHE A 117 4.25 -31.03 -6.19
C PHE A 117 3.25 -29.98 -6.72
N ARG A 118 3.66 -29.17 -7.71
CA ARG A 118 2.86 -28.07 -8.31
C ARG A 118 2.40 -27.01 -7.32
N ILE A 119 3.07 -26.89 -6.18
CA ILE A 119 2.73 -25.98 -5.09
C ILE A 119 3.96 -25.54 -4.31
N ALA A 120 3.93 -24.31 -3.81
CA ALA A 120 4.90 -23.76 -2.86
C ALA A 120 4.23 -23.62 -1.48
N LEU A 121 4.55 -24.51 -0.54
CA LEU A 121 3.96 -24.49 0.80
C LEU A 121 4.42 -23.27 1.64
N ASP A 122 5.57 -22.66 1.34
CA ASP A 122 6.03 -21.42 1.98
C ASP A 122 5.34 -20.16 1.45
N GLU A 123 4.54 -20.31 0.40
CA GLU A 123 3.75 -19.26 -0.23
C GLU A 123 2.28 -19.66 -0.34
N PRO A 124 1.55 -19.65 0.77
CA PRO A 124 0.14 -19.98 0.69
C PRO A 124 -0.62 -18.89 -0.10
N PRO A 125 -1.75 -19.24 -0.75
CA PRO A 125 -2.52 -18.29 -1.54
C PRO A 125 -3.07 -17.13 -0.69
N ALA A 126 -3.53 -16.08 -1.37
CA ALA A 126 -4.12 -14.91 -0.72
C ALA A 126 -5.18 -15.31 0.33
N GLY A 127 -5.06 -14.73 1.52
CA GLY A 127 -5.92 -15.06 2.66
C GLY A 127 -5.36 -16.13 3.60
N TYR A 128 -4.17 -16.69 3.34
CA TYR A 128 -3.52 -17.65 4.25
C TYR A 128 -2.14 -17.16 4.67
N VAL A 129 -1.71 -17.52 5.88
CA VAL A 129 -0.38 -17.17 6.43
C VAL A 129 0.25 -18.41 7.05
N LEU A 130 1.46 -18.76 6.61
CA LEU A 130 2.26 -19.81 7.27
C LEU A 130 2.81 -19.28 8.60
N ALA A 131 2.43 -19.92 9.72
CA ALA A 131 2.77 -19.49 11.07
C ALA A 131 4.25 -19.74 11.42
N ASN A 132 4.80 -20.83 10.91
CA ASN A 132 6.15 -21.31 11.24
C ASN A 132 7.05 -21.47 9.98
N PRO A 133 7.35 -20.37 9.25
CA PRO A 133 8.14 -20.43 8.02
C PRO A 133 9.58 -20.94 8.24
N ALA A 134 10.11 -20.87 9.47
CA ALA A 134 11.43 -21.38 9.81
C ALA A 134 11.53 -22.91 9.68
N ASP A 135 10.43 -23.63 9.89
CA ASP A 135 10.38 -25.09 9.85
C ASP A 135 10.19 -25.66 8.44
N TYR A 136 9.77 -24.82 7.50
CA TYR A 136 9.44 -25.19 6.13
C TYR A 136 10.52 -26.05 5.45
N LYS A 137 11.80 -25.65 5.57
CA LYS A 137 12.90 -26.36 4.91
C LYS A 137 13.06 -27.80 5.42
N ALA A 138 12.97 -27.98 6.73
CA ALA A 138 13.06 -29.29 7.36
C ALA A 138 11.86 -30.15 7.00
N PHE A 139 10.66 -29.57 7.03
CA PHE A 139 9.42 -30.23 6.62
C PHE A 139 9.51 -30.70 5.16
N MET A 140 9.88 -29.81 4.24
CA MET A 140 9.96 -30.15 2.81
C MET A 140 11.02 -31.18 2.47
N ALA A 141 12.16 -31.21 3.18
CA ALA A 141 13.17 -32.25 2.98
C ALA A 141 12.59 -33.66 3.22
N ARG A 142 11.73 -33.80 4.23
CA ARG A 142 11.03 -35.05 4.56
C ARG A 142 9.95 -35.41 3.54
N VAL A 143 9.18 -34.44 3.07
CA VAL A 143 8.22 -34.64 1.97
C VAL A 143 8.95 -35.13 0.70
N LEU A 144 10.10 -34.53 0.37
CA LEU A 144 10.92 -34.95 -0.78
C LEU A 144 11.52 -36.34 -0.60
N ALA A 145 11.79 -36.78 0.64
CA ALA A 145 12.20 -38.14 0.97
C ALA A 145 11.06 -39.18 0.85
N GLY A 146 9.82 -38.75 0.55
CA GLY A 146 8.68 -39.63 0.29
C GLY A 146 7.74 -39.81 1.47
N GLU A 147 7.92 -39.05 2.56
CA GLU A 147 7.01 -39.10 3.69
C GLU A 147 5.63 -38.51 3.35
N LYS A 148 4.57 -39.10 3.92
CA LYS A 148 3.20 -38.67 3.69
C LYS A 148 2.74 -37.62 4.70
N ILE A 149 1.84 -36.75 4.27
CA ILE A 149 1.32 -35.61 5.04
C ILE A 149 -0.10 -35.90 5.51
N LYS A 150 -0.34 -35.69 6.81
CA LYS A 150 -1.68 -35.65 7.41
C LYS A 150 -2.25 -34.24 7.28
N LEU A 151 -3.45 -34.13 6.72
CA LEU A 151 -4.12 -32.85 6.53
C LEU A 151 -5.38 -32.77 7.40
N ASN A 152 -5.47 -31.75 8.26
CA ASN A 152 -6.59 -31.59 9.21
C ASN A 152 -7.77 -30.75 8.67
N ALA A 153 -7.72 -30.29 7.42
CA ALA A 153 -8.77 -29.46 6.81
C ALA A 153 -8.84 -29.68 5.30
N ARG A 154 -10.05 -29.59 4.72
CA ARG A 154 -10.21 -29.62 3.26
C ARG A 154 -10.12 -28.21 2.70
N VAL A 155 -9.04 -27.91 1.99
CA VAL A 155 -8.89 -26.67 1.24
C VAL A 155 -8.44 -26.96 -0.18
N ASN A 156 -9.11 -26.33 -1.14
CA ASN A 156 -8.94 -26.63 -2.56
C ASN A 156 -7.49 -26.55 -3.02
N TRP A 157 -6.73 -25.55 -2.58
CA TRP A 157 -5.35 -25.33 -3.05
C TRP A 157 -4.37 -26.41 -2.58
N LEU A 158 -4.63 -27.10 -1.46
CA LEU A 158 -3.86 -28.26 -1.05
C LEU A 158 -4.37 -29.53 -1.76
N GLU A 159 -5.69 -29.69 -1.89
CA GLU A 159 -6.29 -30.88 -2.52
C GLU A 159 -5.96 -31.03 -4.01
N THR A 160 -5.71 -29.92 -4.71
CA THR A 160 -5.31 -29.93 -6.14
C THR A 160 -3.80 -30.06 -6.35
N SER A 161 -3.01 -30.15 -5.27
CA SER A 161 -1.56 -30.35 -5.35
C SER A 161 -1.19 -31.82 -5.49
N ASP A 162 0.02 -32.09 -5.98
CA ASP A 162 0.55 -33.46 -6.06
C ASP A 162 1.26 -33.89 -4.76
N LEU A 163 0.97 -33.22 -3.63
CA LEU A 163 1.56 -33.54 -2.33
C LEU A 163 1.10 -34.93 -1.84
N PRO A 164 1.99 -35.70 -1.19
CA PRO A 164 1.70 -37.05 -0.77
C PRO A 164 0.81 -37.08 0.49
N PHE A 165 -0.49 -36.83 0.37
CA PHE A 165 -1.39 -36.90 1.51
C PHE A 165 -1.73 -38.34 1.91
N PHE A 166 -2.03 -38.55 3.19
CA PHE A 166 -2.75 -39.75 3.62
C PHE A 166 -4.17 -39.71 3.06
N VAL A 167 -4.57 -40.73 2.29
CA VAL A 167 -5.94 -40.90 1.83
C VAL A 167 -6.80 -41.27 3.03
N ILE A 168 -7.66 -40.35 3.48
CA ILE A 168 -8.75 -40.70 4.39
C ILE A 168 -9.88 -41.24 3.50
N PRO A 169 -10.29 -42.52 3.61
CA PRO A 169 -11.37 -43.07 2.82
C PRO A 169 -12.65 -42.24 3.03
N ALA A 170 -13.37 -41.93 1.94
CA ALA A 170 -14.51 -41.02 1.91
C ALA A 170 -15.72 -41.38 2.80
N ASN A 171 -15.68 -42.51 3.52
CA ASN A 171 -16.81 -43.07 4.27
C ASN A 171 -16.59 -43.20 5.79
N ALA A 172 -15.57 -42.57 6.38
CA ALA A 172 -15.44 -42.49 7.84
C ALA A 172 -16.18 -41.25 8.39
N GLY A 173 -17.51 -41.22 8.29
CA GLY A 173 -18.28 -40.11 8.87
C GLY A 173 -19.69 -39.88 8.32
N ILE A 174 -20.51 -40.92 8.15
CA ILE A 174 -21.96 -40.78 8.26
C ILE A 174 -22.39 -41.65 9.43
N GLN A 175 -22.92 -41.02 10.47
CA GLN A 175 -23.48 -41.69 11.64
C GLN A 175 -24.42 -42.83 11.22
N LYS A 176 -24.12 -44.04 11.66
CA LYS A 176 -25.14 -45.06 11.93
C LYS A 176 -25.27 -45.22 13.45
N PRO A 177 -26.48 -45.52 13.97
CA PRO A 177 -26.76 -45.44 15.39
C PRO A 177 -26.02 -46.52 16.17
N ALA A 178 -25.80 -46.22 17.46
CA ALA A 178 -25.20 -47.10 18.44
C ALA A 178 -25.87 -48.47 18.46
N HIS A 179 -25.06 -49.52 18.30
CA HIS A 179 -25.16 -50.89 18.84
C HIS A 179 -24.63 -51.89 17.81
N GLU A 180 -23.31 -51.96 17.65
CA GLU A 180 -22.61 -53.20 17.28
C GLU A 180 -21.13 -53.03 17.58
N LYS A 181 -20.63 -53.86 18.51
CA LYS A 181 -19.19 -53.98 18.79
C LYS A 181 -18.61 -54.86 17.69
N GLU A 182 -17.94 -54.27 16.72
CA GLU A 182 -17.00 -55.01 15.88
C GLU A 182 -15.58 -54.48 16.03
N SER A 183 -14.69 -55.45 16.23
CA SER A 183 -13.26 -55.35 16.44
C SER A 183 -12.57 -54.68 15.24
N VAL A 184 -12.07 -53.47 15.46
CA VAL A 184 -11.08 -52.86 14.56
C VAL A 184 -9.76 -53.60 14.77
N ASP A 185 -9.28 -54.25 13.70
CA ASP A 185 -7.95 -54.83 13.61
C ASP A 185 -6.89 -53.75 13.92
N SER A 186 -6.30 -53.87 15.10
CA SER A 186 -5.37 -52.94 15.72
C SER A 186 -3.92 -53.15 15.28
N SER A 187 -3.68 -53.45 13.98
CA SER A 187 -2.35 -53.80 13.47
C SER A 187 -1.61 -52.68 12.72
N VAL A 188 -2.12 -51.44 12.74
CA VAL A 188 -1.27 -50.26 12.48
C VAL A 188 -0.97 -49.57 13.80
N ARG A 189 0.20 -49.86 14.39
CA ARG A 189 0.76 -49.04 15.47
C ARG A 189 1.31 -47.77 14.84
N TRP A 190 0.58 -46.67 14.99
CA TRP A 190 0.98 -45.34 14.54
C TRP A 190 2.01 -44.77 15.51
N ASN A 191 3.20 -44.41 15.04
CA ASN A 191 4.06 -43.48 15.78
C ASN A 191 3.55 -42.06 15.49
N ASP A 192 2.60 -41.59 16.31
CA ASP A 192 1.88 -40.33 16.10
C ASP A 192 2.77 -39.07 16.22
N GLU A 193 3.95 -39.14 16.84
CA GLU A 193 4.77 -37.94 17.12
C GLU A 193 5.65 -37.48 15.94
N ASP A 194 5.93 -38.35 14.96
CA ASP A 194 6.86 -38.04 13.86
C ASP A 194 6.18 -37.83 12.50
N ALA A 195 4.88 -38.08 12.35
CA ALA A 195 4.21 -37.94 11.06
C ALA A 195 4.15 -36.46 10.61
N LEU A 196 4.41 -36.21 9.32
CA LEU A 196 4.26 -34.87 8.76
C LEU A 196 2.79 -34.43 8.81
N GLN A 197 2.52 -33.23 9.32
CA GLN A 197 1.18 -32.69 9.47
C GLN A 197 1.07 -31.28 8.89
N ILE A 198 -0.07 -31.00 8.26
CA ILE A 198 -0.51 -29.64 7.90
C ILE A 198 -1.83 -29.37 8.63
N THR A 199 -1.88 -28.27 9.36
CA THR A 199 -3.11 -27.80 10.02
C THR A 199 -3.49 -26.41 9.53
N ILE A 200 -4.77 -26.22 9.25
CA ILE A 200 -5.35 -24.93 8.89
C ILE A 200 -6.30 -24.55 10.02
N THR A 201 -6.02 -23.45 10.71
CA THR A 201 -6.82 -23.05 11.85
C THR A 201 -6.70 -21.56 12.13
N ALA A 202 -7.79 -20.94 12.60
CA ALA A 202 -7.76 -19.58 13.15
C ALA A 202 -7.20 -19.54 14.58
N THR A 203 -7.08 -20.70 15.24
CA THR A 203 -6.55 -20.80 16.61
C THR A 203 -5.04 -20.64 16.66
N SER A 204 -4.52 -20.17 17.79
CA SER A 204 -3.07 -20.15 18.03
C SER A 204 -2.59 -21.58 18.27
N LEU A 205 -1.69 -22.05 17.42
CA LEU A 205 -1.13 -23.40 17.47
C LEU A 205 0.35 -23.33 17.06
N PRO A 206 1.29 -23.82 17.89
CA PRO A 206 2.69 -23.88 17.50
C PRO A 206 2.89 -24.92 16.41
N GLY A 207 3.78 -24.63 15.46
CA GLY A 207 4.25 -25.60 14.48
C GLY A 207 5.58 -26.23 14.90
N SER A 208 6.09 -27.12 14.06
CA SER A 208 7.38 -27.78 14.24
C SER A 208 7.97 -28.20 12.88
N LYS A 209 9.16 -28.80 12.89
CA LYS A 209 9.78 -29.42 11.70
C LYS A 209 8.95 -30.54 11.08
N SER A 210 8.00 -31.12 11.82
CA SER A 210 7.03 -32.11 11.34
C SER A 210 5.62 -31.54 11.18
N HIS A 211 5.37 -30.27 11.51
CA HIS A 211 4.02 -29.71 11.56
C HIS A 211 4.00 -28.28 11.04
N LEU A 212 3.44 -28.07 9.85
CA LEU A 212 3.17 -26.73 9.32
C LEU A 212 1.76 -26.28 9.71
N VAL A 213 1.66 -25.04 10.20
CA VAL A 213 0.40 -24.42 10.61
C VAL A 213 0.11 -23.22 9.72
N TYR A 214 -1.07 -23.20 9.10
CA TYR A 214 -1.57 -22.09 8.31
C TYR A 214 -2.74 -21.41 9.01
N HIS A 215 -2.68 -20.10 9.09
CA HIS A 215 -3.76 -19.26 9.60
C HIS A 215 -4.54 -18.66 8.43
N PRO A 216 -5.80 -19.05 8.21
CA PRO A 216 -6.67 -18.36 7.26
C PRO A 216 -7.10 -17.02 7.86
N LYS A 217 -7.12 -15.96 7.04
CA LYS A 217 -7.56 -14.60 7.41
C LYS A 217 -9.08 -14.54 7.50
N THR A 218 -9.64 -15.22 8.47
CA THR A 218 -11.10 -15.35 8.68
C THR A 218 -11.60 -14.48 9.83
N LEU A 219 -10.71 -13.92 10.66
CA LEU A 219 -11.12 -13.14 11.83
C LEU A 219 -11.26 -11.67 11.48
N THR A 220 -12.39 -11.07 11.87
CA THR A 220 -12.58 -9.62 11.85
C THR A 220 -12.83 -9.10 13.25
N ILE A 221 -12.09 -8.06 13.62
CA ILE A 221 -12.13 -7.50 14.98
C ILE A 221 -12.85 -6.17 14.90
N GLY A 222 -14.05 -6.10 15.42
CA GLY A 222 -14.81 -4.86 15.51
C GLY A 222 -14.56 -4.17 16.83
N VAL A 223 -14.28 -2.86 16.77
CA VAL A 223 -13.95 -2.05 17.94
C VAL A 223 -14.76 -0.76 17.97
N GLY A 224 -15.09 -0.32 19.18
CA GLY A 224 -15.66 1.01 19.42
C GLY A 224 -15.08 1.59 20.68
N CYS A 225 -14.66 2.85 20.66
CA CYS A 225 -14.07 3.51 21.83
C CYS A 225 -14.47 4.98 21.89
N GLU A 226 -14.29 5.61 23.04
CA GLU A 226 -14.41 7.06 23.19
C GLU A 226 -13.29 7.80 22.44
N ARG A 227 -13.51 9.08 22.14
CA ARG A 227 -12.45 9.93 21.56
C ARG A 227 -11.27 10.03 22.51
N HIS A 228 -10.06 10.02 21.95
CA HIS A 228 -8.81 10.09 22.72
C HIS A 228 -8.64 8.94 23.71
N THR A 229 -9.14 7.75 23.38
CA THR A 229 -8.82 6.54 24.14
C THR A 229 -7.32 6.26 24.02
N ASP A 230 -6.70 5.77 25.09
CA ASP A 230 -5.30 5.36 25.03
C ASP A 230 -5.16 4.19 24.03
N PRO A 231 -4.32 4.31 22.99
CA PRO A 231 -4.01 3.21 22.09
C PRO A 231 -3.65 1.90 22.79
N GLN A 232 -2.93 1.96 23.92
CA GLN A 232 -2.54 0.76 24.66
C GLN A 232 -3.76 0.05 25.28
N GLU A 233 -4.74 0.80 25.78
CA GLU A 233 -5.98 0.22 26.33
C GLU A 233 -6.72 -0.63 25.28
N LEU A 234 -6.81 -0.14 24.04
CA LEU A 234 -7.46 -0.87 22.96
C LEU A 234 -6.64 -2.10 22.51
N ILE A 235 -5.32 -1.96 22.41
CA ILE A 235 -4.40 -3.07 22.06
C ILE A 235 -4.49 -4.20 23.10
N ASP A 236 -4.52 -3.85 24.39
CA ASP A 236 -4.63 -4.81 25.48
C ASP A 236 -5.99 -5.49 25.51
N LEU A 237 -7.07 -4.74 25.25
CA LEU A 237 -8.42 -5.30 25.11
C LEU A 237 -8.48 -6.33 23.97
N ILE A 238 -7.98 -5.99 22.78
CA ILE A 238 -7.96 -6.90 21.63
C ILE A 238 -7.11 -8.15 21.94
N SER A 239 -5.92 -7.96 22.53
CA SER A 239 -5.03 -9.06 22.89
C SER A 239 -5.67 -10.02 23.89
N ARG A 240 -6.39 -9.49 24.89
CA ARG A 240 -7.14 -10.32 25.85
C ARG A 240 -8.27 -11.10 25.18
N CYS A 241 -9.03 -10.49 24.28
CA CYS A 241 -10.10 -11.17 23.54
C CYS A 241 -9.57 -12.30 22.66
N LEU A 242 -8.43 -12.08 21.98
CA LEU A 242 -7.78 -13.13 21.20
C LEU A 242 -7.30 -14.28 22.09
N ALA A 243 -6.66 -13.96 23.22
CA ALA A 243 -6.17 -14.95 24.16
C ALA A 243 -7.30 -15.79 24.79
N SER A 244 -8.44 -15.17 25.15
CA SER A 244 -9.56 -15.87 25.77
C SER A 244 -10.23 -16.91 24.87
N ALA A 245 -10.16 -16.74 23.54
CA ALA A 245 -10.65 -17.71 22.56
C ALA A 245 -9.54 -18.52 21.88
N ASN A 246 -8.29 -18.43 22.38
CA ASN A 246 -7.11 -19.05 21.78
C ASN A 246 -6.97 -18.76 20.27
N LEU A 247 -7.20 -17.52 19.85
CA LEU A 247 -7.16 -17.09 18.44
C LEU A 247 -5.78 -16.55 18.05
N SER A 248 -5.34 -16.85 16.83
CA SER A 248 -4.07 -16.39 16.28
C SER A 248 -4.18 -14.98 15.73
N ARG A 249 -3.18 -14.13 16.04
CA ARG A 249 -3.05 -12.79 15.45
C ARG A 249 -2.91 -12.84 13.93
N SER A 250 -2.30 -13.89 13.38
CA SER A 250 -2.11 -14.04 11.93
C SER A 250 -3.39 -14.39 11.17
N ALA A 251 -4.44 -14.81 11.89
CA ALA A 251 -5.77 -15.08 11.30
C ALA A 251 -6.64 -13.82 11.17
N ILE A 252 -6.15 -12.66 11.61
CA ILE A 252 -6.87 -11.39 11.52
C ILE A 252 -6.83 -10.87 10.08
N ALA A 253 -8.00 -10.66 9.50
CA ALA A 253 -8.17 -10.03 8.19
C ALA A 253 -8.09 -8.49 8.30
N CYS A 254 -8.86 -7.91 9.23
CA CYS A 254 -8.93 -6.47 9.43
C CYS A 254 -9.45 -6.09 10.83
N LEU A 255 -9.15 -4.86 11.21
CA LEU A 255 -9.76 -4.15 12.34
C LEU A 255 -10.88 -3.26 11.81
N THR A 256 -12.06 -3.26 12.43
CA THR A 256 -13.23 -2.54 11.92
C THR A 256 -13.90 -1.64 12.94
N SER A 257 -14.47 -0.53 12.49
CA SER A 257 -15.20 0.40 13.36
C SER A 257 -16.20 1.24 12.57
N ILE A 258 -16.79 2.24 13.24
CA ILE A 258 -17.65 3.23 12.62
C ILE A 258 -16.83 4.37 11.98
N ASP A 259 -17.28 4.86 10.84
CA ASP A 259 -16.63 5.92 10.04
C ASP A 259 -16.56 7.28 10.75
N LEU A 260 -17.46 7.55 11.69
CA LEU A 260 -17.40 8.73 12.56
C LEU A 260 -16.10 8.83 13.37
N LYS A 261 -15.39 7.71 13.56
CA LYS A 261 -14.13 7.62 14.32
C LYS A 261 -12.97 7.10 13.46
N SER A 262 -13.02 7.30 12.15
CA SER A 262 -11.97 6.85 11.23
C SER A 262 -10.58 7.47 11.50
N ASP A 263 -10.58 8.65 12.11
CA ASP A 263 -9.40 9.41 12.52
C ASP A 263 -8.94 9.13 13.96
N GLU A 264 -9.62 8.24 14.70
CA GLU A 264 -9.28 7.96 16.09
C GLU A 264 -7.91 7.28 16.23
N ARG A 265 -7.06 7.87 17.07
CA ARG A 265 -5.67 7.43 17.25
C ARG A 265 -5.62 6.00 17.81
N ALA A 266 -6.49 5.65 18.75
CA ALA A 266 -6.50 4.30 19.31
C ALA A 266 -6.72 3.22 18.23
N ILE A 267 -7.69 3.43 17.34
CA ILE A 267 -8.04 2.48 16.27
C ILE A 267 -6.90 2.38 15.26
N THR A 268 -6.38 3.53 14.80
CA THR A 268 -5.29 3.55 13.80
C THR A 268 -3.99 2.94 14.34
N GLN A 269 -3.67 3.15 15.62
CA GLN A 269 -2.50 2.53 16.24
C GLN A 269 -2.70 1.04 16.54
N ALA A 270 -3.89 0.61 16.95
CA ALA A 270 -4.21 -0.80 17.10
C ALA A 270 -4.07 -1.55 15.76
N ALA A 271 -4.62 -0.99 14.67
CA ALA A 271 -4.49 -1.56 13.32
C ALA A 271 -3.00 -1.72 12.93
N ARG A 272 -2.17 -0.71 13.19
CA ARG A 272 -0.71 -0.77 12.98
C ARG A 272 -0.03 -1.82 13.86
N HIS A 273 -0.39 -1.91 15.15
CA HIS A 273 0.17 -2.88 16.08
C HIS A 273 -0.06 -4.33 15.63
N PHE A 274 -1.29 -4.64 15.18
CA PHE A 274 -1.63 -5.97 14.67
C PHE A 274 -1.25 -6.18 13.20
N ASN A 275 -0.67 -5.17 12.54
CA ASN A 275 -0.31 -5.19 11.13
C ASN A 275 -1.47 -5.59 10.21
N VAL A 276 -2.64 -5.03 10.47
CA VAL A 276 -3.87 -5.27 9.68
C VAL A 276 -4.53 -3.96 9.27
N PRO A 277 -5.22 -3.93 8.13
CA PRO A 277 -5.94 -2.73 7.68
C PRO A 277 -7.12 -2.40 8.59
N ALA A 278 -7.32 -1.09 8.82
CA ALA A 278 -8.52 -0.57 9.43
C ALA A 278 -9.61 -0.31 8.38
N ARG A 279 -10.84 -0.77 8.62
CA ARG A 279 -12.00 -0.57 7.74
C ARG A 279 -13.16 0.04 8.52
N PHE A 280 -13.87 0.95 7.89
CA PHE A 280 -14.92 1.74 8.52
C PHE A 280 -16.25 1.58 7.81
N PHE A 281 -17.32 1.63 8.59
CA PHE A 281 -18.69 1.48 8.12
C PHE A 281 -19.54 2.65 8.61
N THR A 282 -20.53 3.05 7.81
CA THR A 282 -21.51 4.06 8.22
C THR A 282 -22.48 3.49 9.25
N ALA A 283 -23.13 4.37 10.02
CA ALA A 283 -24.19 3.95 10.96
C ALA A 283 -25.27 3.09 10.28
N ASP A 284 -25.67 3.43 9.04
CA ASP A 284 -26.66 2.68 8.27
C ASP A 284 -26.21 1.25 7.95
N GLN A 285 -24.94 1.07 7.57
CA GLN A 285 -24.38 -0.26 7.31
C GLN A 285 -24.33 -1.10 8.60
N LEU A 286 -24.05 -0.47 9.74
CA LEU A 286 -24.08 -1.13 11.05
C LEU A 286 -25.51 -1.46 11.50
N ASN A 287 -26.49 -0.60 11.21
CA ASN A 287 -27.90 -0.82 11.49
C ASN A 287 -28.46 -2.05 10.76
N GLN A 288 -27.98 -2.34 9.56
CA GLN A 288 -28.34 -3.57 8.84
C GLN A 288 -27.91 -4.84 9.59
N GLN A 289 -26.94 -4.75 10.50
CA GLN A 289 -26.52 -5.89 11.32
C GLN A 289 -27.31 -6.02 12.62
N ALA A 290 -28.17 -5.06 12.98
CA ALA A 290 -28.92 -5.03 14.24
C ALA A 290 -29.56 -6.37 14.65
N PRO A 291 -30.20 -7.16 13.74
CA PRO A 291 -30.78 -8.45 14.09
C PRO A 291 -29.77 -9.54 14.52
N ARG A 292 -28.49 -9.35 14.21
CA ARG A 292 -27.40 -10.29 14.47
C ARG A 292 -26.59 -9.93 15.73
N LEU A 293 -26.80 -8.74 16.29
CA LEU A 293 -26.10 -8.31 17.51
C LEU A 293 -26.58 -9.14 18.71
N LYS A 294 -25.65 -9.44 19.62
CA LYS A 294 -25.94 -10.09 20.90
C LYS A 294 -26.11 -9.06 22.01
N ASN A 295 -25.42 -7.93 21.90
CA ASN A 295 -25.39 -6.90 22.94
C ASN A 295 -25.70 -5.51 22.35
N PRO A 296 -26.95 -5.23 21.93
CA PRO A 296 -27.34 -3.88 21.53
C PRO A 296 -27.25 -2.88 22.70
N SER A 297 -27.18 -1.58 22.40
CA SER A 297 -27.03 -0.51 23.38
C SER A 297 -27.79 0.75 22.94
N GLU A 298 -28.75 1.16 23.77
CA GLU A 298 -29.53 2.39 23.57
C GLU A 298 -28.65 3.64 23.64
N ILE A 299 -27.64 3.66 24.52
CA ILE A 299 -26.67 4.76 24.63
C ILE A 299 -25.89 4.93 23.31
N VAL A 300 -25.42 3.82 22.72
CA VAL A 300 -24.70 3.87 21.44
C VAL A 300 -25.64 4.28 20.30
N MET A 301 -26.90 3.84 20.33
CA MET A 301 -27.92 4.27 19.37
C MET A 301 -28.13 5.79 19.42
N ALA A 302 -28.27 6.36 20.61
CA ALA A 302 -28.44 7.80 20.79
C ALA A 302 -27.21 8.60 20.34
N GLU A 303 -26.02 8.08 20.57
CA GLU A 303 -24.76 8.81 20.31
C GLU A 303 -24.32 8.76 18.84
N VAL A 304 -24.37 7.57 18.22
CA VAL A 304 -23.79 7.34 16.88
C VAL A 304 -24.78 6.76 15.87
N GLY A 305 -26.06 6.66 16.24
CA GLY A 305 -27.13 6.23 15.33
C GLY A 305 -27.10 4.74 14.99
N CYS A 306 -26.44 3.89 15.79
CA CYS A 306 -26.50 2.43 15.63
C CYS A 306 -26.50 1.68 16.96
N PRO A 307 -27.09 0.47 17.05
CA PRO A 307 -27.25 -0.24 18.32
C PRO A 307 -25.96 -0.84 18.86
N GLY A 308 -24.88 -0.91 18.08
CA GLY A 308 -23.61 -1.46 18.56
C GLY A 308 -22.50 -1.40 17.52
N VAL A 309 -21.43 -0.66 17.84
CA VAL A 309 -20.30 -0.47 16.92
C VAL A 309 -19.42 -1.73 16.83
N ALA A 310 -18.94 -2.27 17.96
CA ALA A 310 -17.99 -3.39 17.95
C ALA A 310 -18.57 -4.63 17.25
N GLU A 311 -19.73 -5.13 17.69
CA GLU A 311 -20.37 -6.30 17.06
C GLU A 311 -20.82 -6.00 15.63
N GLY A 312 -21.49 -4.86 15.40
CA GLY A 312 -21.98 -4.49 14.08
C GLY A 312 -20.86 -4.39 13.04
N ALA A 313 -19.74 -3.75 13.39
CA ALA A 313 -18.61 -3.57 12.48
C ALA A 313 -17.86 -4.90 12.23
N ALA A 314 -17.75 -5.76 13.24
CA ALA A 314 -17.19 -7.10 13.06
C ALA A 314 -18.07 -7.92 12.11
N LEU A 315 -19.39 -7.96 12.33
CA LEU A 315 -20.35 -8.72 11.54
C LEU A 315 -20.51 -8.20 10.11
N ALA A 316 -20.49 -6.88 9.92
CA ALA A 316 -20.50 -6.27 8.59
C ALA A 316 -19.25 -6.67 7.80
N ALA A 317 -18.11 -6.79 8.48
CA ALA A 317 -16.85 -7.18 7.85
C ALA A 317 -16.71 -8.68 7.60
N GLY A 318 -17.18 -9.52 8.53
CA GLY A 318 -17.16 -10.96 8.36
C GLY A 318 -18.16 -11.45 7.30
N GLY A 319 -19.16 -10.64 6.96
CA GLY A 319 -20.18 -10.95 5.97
C GLY A 319 -21.36 -11.75 6.53
N LYS A 320 -22.26 -12.18 5.64
CA LYS A 320 -23.56 -12.78 5.99
C LYS A 320 -23.45 -14.03 6.86
N ASN A 321 -22.44 -14.86 6.60
CA ASN A 321 -22.26 -16.15 7.27
C ASN A 321 -21.23 -16.11 8.39
N ALA A 322 -20.75 -14.93 8.79
CA ALA A 322 -19.83 -14.83 9.91
C ALA A 322 -20.52 -15.07 11.25
N GLU A 323 -19.82 -15.78 12.13
CA GLU A 323 -20.24 -16.09 13.48
C GLU A 323 -19.51 -15.21 14.49
N LEU A 324 -20.21 -14.82 15.56
CA LEU A 324 -19.62 -14.04 16.64
C LEU A 324 -18.92 -14.98 17.63
N ILE A 325 -17.59 -14.96 17.63
CA ILE A 325 -16.75 -15.81 18.49
C ILE A 325 -16.56 -15.14 19.86
N ILE A 326 -16.34 -13.83 19.85
CA ILE A 326 -16.27 -13.01 21.06
C ILE A 326 -17.36 -11.94 20.94
N GLU A 327 -18.34 -12.04 21.84
CA GLU A 327 -19.34 -10.99 22.03
C GLU A 327 -18.71 -9.70 22.57
N LYS A 328 -19.48 -8.60 22.57
CA LYS A 328 -19.01 -7.28 23.03
C LYS A 328 -18.37 -7.34 24.41
N THR A 329 -17.05 -7.28 24.42
CA THR A 329 -16.22 -7.20 25.63
C THR A 329 -15.81 -5.76 25.85
N LYS A 330 -15.91 -5.28 27.09
CA LYS A 330 -15.63 -3.88 27.44
C LYS A 330 -14.32 -3.75 28.23
N SER A 331 -13.68 -2.61 28.04
CA SER A 331 -12.68 -2.01 28.92
C SER A 331 -13.28 -0.73 29.52
N THR A 332 -12.47 0.17 30.07
CA THR A 332 -12.96 1.42 30.65
C THR A 332 -13.57 2.32 29.57
N ARG A 333 -12.89 2.48 28.43
CA ARG A 333 -13.27 3.43 27.37
C ARG A 333 -13.42 2.78 25.99
N ALA A 334 -13.14 1.48 25.87
CA ALA A 334 -13.23 0.75 24.61
C ALA A 334 -14.03 -0.55 24.70
N THR A 335 -14.50 -1.00 23.54
CA THR A 335 -15.23 -2.25 23.32
C THR A 335 -14.63 -3.00 22.15
N CYS A 336 -14.65 -4.33 22.22
CA CYS A 336 -14.11 -5.24 21.21
C CYS A 336 -15.09 -6.40 21.02
N ALA A 337 -15.25 -6.83 19.77
CA ALA A 337 -15.95 -8.04 19.38
C ALA A 337 -15.17 -8.72 18.25
N ILE A 338 -15.23 -10.05 18.17
CA ILE A 338 -14.50 -10.82 17.16
C ILE A 338 -15.47 -11.75 16.47
N THR A 339 -15.50 -11.70 15.14
CA THR A 339 -16.24 -12.65 14.33
C THR A 339 -15.31 -13.49 13.48
N GLN A 340 -15.77 -14.68 13.09
CA GLN A 340 -15.07 -15.57 12.18
C GLN A 340 -15.94 -15.84 10.95
N SER A 341 -15.37 -15.59 9.78
CA SER A 341 -15.96 -15.97 8.49
C SER A 341 -15.64 -17.45 8.17
N PRO A 342 -16.52 -18.14 7.43
CA PRO A 342 -16.26 -19.52 7.02
C PRO A 342 -15.10 -19.63 6.03
N GLU A 343 -14.89 -18.59 5.21
CA GLU A 343 -13.83 -18.51 4.21
C GLU A 343 -12.89 -17.32 4.47
N PRO A 344 -11.61 -17.40 4.06
CA PRO A 344 -10.69 -16.27 4.16
C PRO A 344 -11.21 -15.01 3.46
N ILE A 345 -11.07 -13.87 4.14
CA ILE A 345 -11.46 -12.57 3.61
C ILE A 345 -10.31 -12.02 2.76
N ILE A 346 -10.47 -12.13 1.44
CA ILE A 346 -9.49 -11.62 0.47
C ILE A 346 -9.80 -10.16 0.11
N THR A 347 -11.06 -9.87 -0.19
CA THR A 347 -11.54 -8.51 -0.48
C THR A 347 -12.12 -7.89 0.78
N LEU A 348 -11.49 -6.83 1.27
CA LEU A 348 -11.85 -6.21 2.53
C LEU A 348 -13.09 -5.31 2.39
N PRO A 349 -14.18 -5.59 3.11
CA PRO A 349 -15.37 -4.74 3.12
C PRO A 349 -15.15 -3.44 3.93
N GLY A 350 -16.14 -2.55 3.89
CA GLY A 350 -16.07 -1.21 4.47
C GLY A 350 -15.16 -0.28 3.64
N THR A 351 -14.89 0.91 4.16
CA THR A 351 -14.06 1.93 3.50
C THR A 351 -12.81 2.20 4.35
N PRO A 352 -11.60 2.34 3.79
CA PRO A 352 -10.45 2.73 4.58
C PRO A 352 -10.53 4.23 4.93
N ARG A 353 -9.69 4.69 5.86
CA ARG A 353 -9.47 6.13 6.03
C ARG A 353 -8.78 6.66 4.77
N GLY A 354 -9.33 7.71 4.18
CA GLY A 354 -8.71 8.35 3.01
C GLY A 354 -7.44 9.10 3.35
N LYS A 355 -6.62 9.32 2.33
CA LYS A 355 -5.32 9.99 2.46
C LYS A 355 -5.19 11.11 1.44
N LEU A 356 -4.58 12.21 1.88
CA LEU A 356 -4.19 13.33 1.05
C LEU A 356 -2.70 13.62 1.27
N SER A 357 -1.88 13.14 0.35
CA SER A 357 -0.44 13.42 0.28
C SER A 357 -0.21 14.68 -0.56
N VAL A 358 0.27 15.76 0.05
CA VAL A 358 0.66 17.00 -0.64
C VAL A 358 2.14 16.90 -0.99
N ILE A 359 2.47 16.73 -2.27
CA ILE A 359 3.79 16.26 -2.70
C ILE A 359 4.56 17.32 -3.45
N GLY A 360 5.72 17.72 -2.92
CA GLY A 360 6.73 18.48 -3.66
C GLY A 360 7.57 17.56 -4.55
N ILE A 361 7.50 17.74 -5.87
CA ILE A 361 8.23 16.90 -6.84
C ILE A 361 9.62 17.44 -7.20
N GLY A 362 10.03 18.57 -6.62
CA GLY A 362 11.23 19.26 -7.04
C GLY A 362 11.05 20.12 -8.31
N PRO A 363 12.13 20.67 -8.88
CA PRO A 363 12.07 21.67 -9.94
C PRO A 363 11.59 21.16 -11.31
N GLY A 364 11.64 19.85 -11.58
CA GLY A 364 11.26 19.31 -12.88
C GLY A 364 11.58 17.83 -13.05
N SER A 365 12.83 17.51 -13.39
CA SER A 365 13.24 16.15 -13.73
C SER A 365 13.17 15.18 -12.56
N ASP A 366 13.02 13.91 -12.89
CA ASP A 366 12.95 12.77 -11.97
C ASP A 366 14.16 12.67 -11.03
N GLU A 367 15.34 13.11 -11.47
CA GLU A 367 16.57 13.13 -10.67
C GLU A 367 16.48 13.99 -9.41
N TRP A 368 15.61 15.01 -9.40
CA TRP A 368 15.42 15.89 -8.23
C TRP A 368 14.25 15.44 -7.35
N ARG A 369 13.49 14.43 -7.78
CA ARG A 369 12.32 13.93 -7.06
C ARG A 369 12.78 12.95 -5.98
N SER A 370 12.33 13.16 -4.75
CA SER A 370 12.71 12.29 -3.64
C SER A 370 12.15 10.88 -3.82
N PRO A 371 12.83 9.82 -3.31
CA PRO A 371 12.29 8.47 -3.33
C PRO A 371 10.91 8.36 -2.64
N GLN A 372 10.69 9.17 -1.60
CA GLN A 372 9.41 9.23 -0.90
C GLN A 372 8.30 9.78 -1.79
N ALA A 373 8.54 10.88 -2.52
CA ALA A 373 7.58 11.44 -3.48
C ALA A 373 7.24 10.44 -4.58
N THR A 374 8.25 9.77 -5.14
CA THR A 374 8.07 8.70 -6.14
C THR A 374 7.20 7.56 -5.60
N SER A 375 7.48 7.07 -4.38
CA SER A 375 6.69 5.98 -3.78
C SER A 375 5.24 6.37 -3.52
N GLU A 376 4.97 7.57 -3.01
CA GLU A 376 3.59 8.02 -2.78
C GLU A 376 2.83 8.22 -4.10
N LEU A 377 3.47 8.78 -5.13
CA LEU A 377 2.86 8.94 -6.46
C LEU A 377 2.48 7.59 -7.08
N ILE A 378 3.35 6.58 -6.95
CA ILE A 378 3.08 5.23 -7.47
C ILE A 378 1.91 4.56 -6.72
N ASN A 379 1.84 4.74 -5.40
CA ASN A 379 0.86 4.08 -4.55
C ASN A 379 -0.52 4.76 -4.56
N ALA A 380 -0.57 6.06 -4.83
CA ALA A 380 -1.82 6.82 -4.89
C ALA A 380 -2.77 6.26 -5.96
N SER A 381 -4.07 6.30 -5.70
CA SER A 381 -5.10 5.96 -6.68
C SER A 381 -5.45 7.14 -7.59
N ASP A 382 -5.32 8.36 -7.08
CA ASP A 382 -5.71 9.58 -7.76
C ASP A 382 -4.61 10.64 -7.68
N TRP A 383 -4.30 11.26 -8.80
CA TRP A 383 -3.39 12.40 -8.90
C TRP A 383 -4.17 13.66 -9.16
N VAL A 384 -3.97 14.66 -8.33
CA VAL A 384 -4.61 15.97 -8.44
C VAL A 384 -3.51 17.01 -8.61
N GLY A 385 -3.60 17.88 -9.62
CA GLY A 385 -2.51 18.82 -9.87
C GLY A 385 -2.80 19.86 -10.93
N TYR A 386 -1.84 20.77 -11.09
CA TYR A 386 -1.77 21.62 -12.28
C TYR A 386 -1.34 20.77 -13.47
N ASP A 387 -1.91 21.04 -14.65
CA ASP A 387 -1.64 20.30 -15.89
C ASP A 387 -0.14 20.05 -16.11
N LEU A 388 0.67 21.12 -16.04
CA LEU A 388 2.12 21.02 -16.24
C LEU A 388 2.85 20.25 -15.14
N TYR A 389 2.30 20.16 -13.93
CA TYR A 389 2.93 19.40 -12.84
C TYR A 389 2.64 17.90 -12.97
N LEU A 390 1.45 17.55 -13.45
CA LEU A 390 1.10 16.17 -13.76
C LEU A 390 1.91 15.65 -14.96
N ASP A 391 2.20 16.50 -15.94
CA ASP A 391 3.07 16.14 -17.07
C ASP A 391 4.49 15.75 -16.62
N LEU A 392 5.01 16.37 -15.56
CA LEU A 392 6.35 16.09 -15.02
C LEU A 392 6.45 14.75 -14.27
N VAL A 393 5.32 14.16 -13.88
CA VAL A 393 5.26 12.87 -13.19
C VAL A 393 4.64 11.77 -14.04
N ALA A 394 4.34 12.06 -15.31
CA ALA A 394 3.70 11.13 -16.23
C ALA A 394 4.52 9.85 -16.45
N ASP A 395 5.85 9.91 -16.23
CA ASP A 395 6.76 8.75 -16.27
C ASP A 395 6.39 7.66 -15.25
N LEU A 396 5.79 8.03 -14.13
CA LEU A 396 5.35 7.12 -13.07
C LEU A 396 3.93 6.58 -13.27
N LYS A 397 3.17 7.15 -14.21
CA LYS A 397 1.75 6.86 -14.36
C LYS A 397 1.55 5.45 -14.89
N THR A 398 0.70 4.70 -14.20
CA THR A 398 0.33 3.36 -14.65
C THR A 398 -1.18 3.13 -14.62
N SER A 399 -1.84 3.48 -13.51
CA SER A 399 -3.27 3.22 -13.33
C SER A 399 -3.99 4.34 -12.58
N GLN A 400 -3.27 5.42 -12.26
CA GLN A 400 -3.81 6.53 -11.49
C GLN A 400 -4.81 7.34 -12.32
N ASN A 401 -5.88 7.76 -11.66
CA ASN A 401 -6.85 8.70 -12.22
C ASN A 401 -6.31 10.12 -12.07
N GLU A 402 -6.21 10.87 -13.18
CA GLU A 402 -5.70 12.23 -13.15
C GLU A 402 -6.83 13.27 -13.10
N HIS A 403 -6.69 14.23 -12.20
CA HIS A 403 -7.60 15.35 -12.00
C HIS A 403 -6.84 16.66 -12.26
N ARG A 404 -6.99 17.14 -13.49
CA ARG A 404 -6.24 18.25 -14.08
C ARG A 404 -6.95 19.60 -13.86
N PHE A 405 -6.23 20.58 -13.33
CA PHE A 405 -6.77 21.91 -13.02
C PHE A 405 -5.86 23.01 -13.57
N GLY A 406 -6.41 23.94 -14.36
CA GLY A 406 -5.68 25.11 -14.85
C GLY A 406 -5.23 26.11 -13.76
N LEU A 407 -4.46 27.12 -14.18
CA LEU A 407 -3.99 28.22 -13.33
C LEU A 407 -5.13 28.98 -12.65
N GLY A 408 -4.92 29.41 -11.40
CA GLY A 408 -5.90 30.19 -10.62
C GLY A 408 -7.03 29.38 -10.00
N LYS A 409 -7.02 28.05 -10.10
CA LYS A 409 -8.02 27.14 -9.51
C LYS A 409 -7.51 26.41 -8.26
N GLU A 410 -6.66 27.05 -7.47
CA GLU A 410 -5.94 26.42 -6.35
C GLU A 410 -6.90 25.89 -5.28
N GLU A 411 -7.86 26.70 -4.83
CA GLU A 411 -8.84 26.27 -3.83
C GLU A 411 -9.73 25.13 -4.35
N ALA A 412 -10.23 25.25 -5.59
CA ALA A 412 -11.04 24.19 -6.22
C ALA A 412 -10.27 22.87 -6.32
N ARG A 413 -8.96 22.93 -6.63
CA ARG A 413 -8.08 21.77 -6.68
C ARG A 413 -7.94 21.10 -5.31
N VAL A 414 -7.71 21.89 -4.25
CA VAL A 414 -7.61 21.39 -2.87
C VAL A 414 -8.92 20.76 -2.42
N ARG A 415 -10.06 21.42 -2.66
CA ARG A 415 -11.39 20.89 -2.31
C ARG A 415 -11.70 19.58 -3.02
N HIS A 416 -11.34 19.47 -4.30
CA HIS A 416 -11.50 18.23 -5.05
C HIS A 416 -10.64 17.09 -4.49
N ALA A 417 -9.40 17.40 -4.08
CA ALA A 417 -8.53 16.42 -3.44
C ALA A 417 -9.10 15.91 -2.10
N PHE A 418 -9.67 16.81 -1.29
CA PHE A 418 -10.42 16.43 -0.09
C PHE A 418 -11.64 15.55 -0.41
N ALA A 419 -12.45 15.92 -1.39
CA ALA A 419 -13.65 15.16 -1.76
C ALA A 419 -13.33 13.73 -2.20
N LEU A 420 -12.25 13.52 -2.94
CA LEU A 420 -11.76 12.19 -3.31
C LEU A 420 -11.25 11.43 -2.08
N ALA A 421 -10.42 12.06 -1.25
CA ALA A 421 -9.90 11.44 -0.05
C ALA A 421 -11.03 11.12 0.95
N GLY A 422 -12.06 11.94 1.07
CA GLY A 422 -13.24 11.68 1.91
C GLY A 422 -14.01 10.40 1.53
N GLN A 423 -13.82 9.90 0.31
CA GLN A 423 -14.35 8.60 -0.14
C GLN A 423 -13.47 7.40 0.25
N GLY A 424 -12.40 7.63 1.02
CA GLY A 424 -11.42 6.60 1.38
C GLY A 424 -10.31 6.39 0.34
N ARG A 425 -10.14 7.30 -0.63
CA ARG A 425 -9.11 7.17 -1.67
C ARG A 425 -7.73 7.62 -1.18
N ASP A 426 -6.69 7.17 -1.88
CA ASP A 426 -5.31 7.62 -1.65
C ASP A 426 -4.94 8.67 -2.71
N VAL A 427 -4.87 9.93 -2.30
CA VAL A 427 -4.81 11.08 -3.20
C VAL A 427 -3.45 11.76 -3.11
N ALA A 428 -2.78 11.93 -4.25
CA ALA A 428 -1.56 12.72 -4.39
C ALA A 428 -1.89 14.11 -4.98
N LEU A 429 -1.73 15.16 -4.17
CA LEU A 429 -1.80 16.55 -4.61
C LEU A 429 -0.41 17.05 -5.02
N VAL A 430 -0.17 17.13 -6.33
CA VAL A 430 1.17 17.35 -6.92
C VAL A 430 1.51 18.84 -6.98
N CYS A 431 2.67 19.20 -6.43
CA CYS A 431 3.24 20.54 -6.40
C CYS A 431 4.65 20.54 -7.00
N SER A 432 5.00 21.54 -7.81
CA SER A 432 6.40 21.76 -8.20
C SER A 432 7.23 22.27 -7.02
N GLY A 433 8.52 21.95 -7.00
CA GLY A 433 9.44 22.38 -5.95
C GLY A 433 9.11 21.69 -4.63
N ASP A 434 8.98 22.50 -3.58
CA ASP A 434 8.51 22.04 -2.27
C ASP A 434 7.02 22.32 -2.09
N ALA A 435 6.28 21.40 -1.47
CA ALA A 435 4.84 21.54 -1.26
C ALA A 435 4.44 22.66 -0.28
N ALA A 436 5.34 23.11 0.59
CA ALA A 436 5.09 24.16 1.58
C ALA A 436 5.59 25.55 1.15
N ILE A 437 6.48 25.63 0.16
CA ILE A 437 7.05 26.92 -0.27
C ILE A 437 6.25 27.48 -1.45
N TYR A 438 5.35 28.43 -1.16
CA TYR A 438 4.47 29.08 -2.14
C TYR A 438 3.68 28.08 -3.01
N ALA A 439 3.25 27.00 -2.38
CA ALA A 439 2.56 25.88 -3.00
C ALA A 439 1.31 25.50 -2.17
N MET A 440 0.79 24.28 -2.35
CA MET A 440 -0.56 23.94 -1.90
C MET A 440 -0.68 23.57 -0.42
N ALA A 441 0.41 23.28 0.31
CA ALA A 441 0.29 22.77 1.68
C ALA A 441 -0.40 23.77 2.61
N ALA A 442 -0.04 25.06 2.55
CA ALA A 442 -0.70 26.10 3.35
C ALA A 442 -2.21 26.14 3.09
N LEU A 443 -2.61 26.16 1.81
CA LEU A 443 -4.02 26.18 1.41
C LEU A 443 -4.78 24.91 1.83
N VAL A 444 -4.13 23.74 1.84
CA VAL A 444 -4.72 22.49 2.34
C VAL A 444 -5.10 22.63 3.82
N TYR A 445 -4.22 23.18 4.65
CA TYR A 445 -4.50 23.40 6.07
C TYR A 445 -5.52 24.53 6.29
N GLU A 446 -5.48 25.61 5.49
CA GLU A 446 -6.49 26.67 5.55
C GLU A 446 -7.90 26.14 5.22
N VAL A 447 -8.03 25.29 4.19
CA VAL A 447 -9.31 24.65 3.86
C VAL A 447 -9.75 23.69 4.95
N LEU A 448 -8.83 22.93 5.56
CA LEU A 448 -9.12 22.06 6.69
C LEU A 448 -9.67 22.85 7.91
N ASP A 449 -9.08 24.00 8.20
CA ASP A 449 -9.44 24.85 9.35
C ASP A 449 -10.68 25.73 9.07
N SER A 450 -11.09 25.86 7.81
CA SER A 450 -12.24 26.70 7.41
C SER A 450 -13.59 26.22 7.93
N GLY A 451 -13.70 24.96 8.39
CA GLY A 451 -14.97 24.34 8.82
C GLY A 451 -15.97 24.07 7.68
N THR A 452 -15.54 24.20 6.42
CA THR A 452 -16.42 24.02 5.24
C THR A 452 -16.43 22.59 4.68
N LEU A 453 -15.55 21.72 5.16
CA LEU A 453 -15.45 20.33 4.74
C LEU A 453 -16.56 19.48 5.40
N SER A 454 -17.04 18.48 4.67
CA SER A 454 -17.91 17.46 5.22
C SER A 454 -17.19 16.62 6.29
N PRO A 455 -17.92 15.91 7.17
CA PRO A 455 -17.30 15.13 8.24
C PRO A 455 -16.29 14.08 7.75
N CYS A 456 -16.51 13.43 6.61
CA CYS A 456 -15.56 12.44 6.07
C CYS A 456 -14.29 13.09 5.50
N GLU A 457 -14.42 14.26 4.87
CA GLU A 457 -13.29 15.05 4.36
C GLU A 457 -12.42 15.59 5.51
N GLN A 458 -13.04 16.06 6.60
CA GLN A 458 -12.32 16.54 7.79
C GLN A 458 -11.45 15.46 8.44
N ARG A 459 -11.83 14.19 8.28
CA ARG A 459 -11.15 13.03 8.90
C ARG A 459 -10.05 12.43 8.02
N VAL A 460 -9.77 12.98 6.86
CA VAL A 460 -8.69 12.50 5.96
C VAL A 460 -7.34 12.50 6.68
N GLU A 461 -6.50 11.50 6.41
CA GLU A 461 -5.09 11.53 6.82
C GLU A 461 -4.33 12.45 5.87
N ILE A 462 -3.78 13.55 6.38
CA ILE A 462 -3.01 14.51 5.58
C ILE A 462 -1.53 14.31 5.85
N LYS A 463 -0.74 14.29 4.77
CA LYS A 463 0.72 14.20 4.83
C LYS A 463 1.32 15.21 3.86
N THR A 464 2.28 16.00 4.32
CA THR A 464 3.05 16.90 3.44
C THR A 464 4.42 16.30 3.18
N LEU A 465 4.80 16.16 1.91
CA LEU A 465 6.10 15.65 1.49
C LEU A 465 6.97 16.79 0.94
N PRO A 466 8.18 16.96 1.48
CA PRO A 466 9.08 18.00 1.02
C PRO A 466 9.63 17.69 -0.37
N GLY A 467 10.07 18.73 -1.05
CA GLY A 467 10.74 18.65 -2.34
C GLY A 467 11.85 19.70 -2.46
N ILE A 468 12.75 19.52 -3.42
CA ILE A 468 13.84 20.50 -3.64
C ILE A 468 13.22 21.76 -4.26
N SER A 469 13.26 22.87 -3.53
CA SER A 469 12.65 24.11 -3.99
C SER A 469 13.54 24.82 -5.04
N ALA A 470 12.92 25.68 -5.86
CA ALA A 470 13.61 26.37 -6.94
C ALA A 470 14.85 27.17 -6.47
N PHE A 471 14.78 27.83 -5.31
CA PHE A 471 15.91 28.60 -4.78
C PHE A 471 17.11 27.72 -4.40
N GLN A 472 16.86 26.51 -3.88
CA GLN A 472 17.92 25.56 -3.53
C GLN A 472 18.61 25.04 -4.79
N ALA A 473 17.82 24.69 -5.81
CA ALA A 473 18.35 24.27 -7.11
C ALA A 473 19.14 25.40 -7.79
N ALA A 474 18.67 26.66 -7.69
CA ALA A 474 19.36 27.83 -8.22
C ALA A 474 20.71 28.01 -7.54
N SER A 475 20.72 27.99 -6.21
CA SER A 475 21.94 28.11 -5.42
C SER A 475 22.94 27.02 -5.78
N ALA A 476 22.51 25.75 -5.81
CA ALA A 476 23.40 24.62 -6.09
C ALA A 476 24.06 24.72 -7.48
N ARG A 477 23.32 25.19 -8.51
CA ARG A 477 23.89 25.40 -9.85
C ARG A 477 24.82 26.61 -9.93
N ALA A 478 24.61 27.60 -9.08
CA ALA A 478 25.41 28.81 -9.02
C ALA A 478 26.57 28.76 -8.02
N GLY A 479 26.69 27.69 -7.24
CA GLY A 479 27.63 27.56 -6.13
C GLY A 479 26.92 27.47 -4.77
N ALA A 480 27.00 28.52 -3.96
CA ALA A 480 26.53 28.52 -2.57
C ALA A 480 25.85 29.84 -2.16
N LEU A 481 24.86 30.29 -2.93
CA LEU A 481 24.18 31.59 -2.73
C LEU A 481 23.40 31.72 -1.42
N ILE A 482 22.97 30.61 -0.83
CA ILE A 482 22.21 30.58 0.42
C ILE A 482 23.05 30.06 1.60
N GLY A 483 24.37 30.22 1.53
CA GLY A 483 25.30 29.79 2.58
C GLY A 483 25.26 30.64 3.86
N HIS A 484 24.63 31.82 3.81
CA HIS A 484 24.38 32.69 4.96
C HIS A 484 22.88 33.00 5.08
N ASP A 485 22.51 33.81 6.06
CA ASP A 485 21.14 34.28 6.29
C ASP A 485 20.45 34.71 4.99
N PHE A 486 19.29 34.09 4.72
CA PHE A 486 18.52 34.32 3.52
C PHE A 486 17.03 34.38 3.82
N CYS A 487 16.27 34.98 2.90
CA CYS A 487 14.82 34.93 2.90
C CYS A 487 14.29 34.64 1.49
N THR A 488 13.13 34.01 1.42
CA THR A 488 12.36 33.88 0.19
C THR A 488 11.22 34.90 0.20
N ILE A 489 10.99 35.58 -0.93
CA ILE A 489 9.88 36.52 -1.08
C ILE A 489 9.18 36.26 -2.40
N SER A 490 7.87 35.96 -2.36
CA SER A 490 7.03 35.96 -3.54
C SER A 490 6.66 37.39 -3.93
N LEU A 491 6.87 37.76 -5.19
CA LEU A 491 6.46 39.06 -5.76
C LEU A 491 5.04 39.04 -6.35
N SER A 492 4.27 37.98 -6.07
CA SER A 492 2.86 37.90 -6.46
C SER A 492 1.98 38.62 -5.45
N ASP A 493 1.33 39.68 -5.90
CA ASP A 493 0.38 40.51 -5.15
C ASP A 493 -1.07 40.00 -5.21
N LEU A 494 -1.31 38.83 -5.84
CA LEU A 494 -2.66 38.28 -6.04
C LEU A 494 -3.43 38.08 -4.73
N LEU A 495 -2.75 37.56 -3.70
CA LEU A 495 -3.32 37.28 -2.38
C LEU A 495 -2.58 38.03 -1.26
N THR A 496 -1.59 38.86 -1.61
CA THR A 496 -0.79 39.61 -0.64
C THR A 496 -0.69 41.06 -1.10
N PRO A 497 -1.25 42.03 -0.34
CA PRO A 497 -1.16 43.44 -0.71
C PRO A 497 0.29 43.88 -0.95
N TRP A 498 0.52 44.70 -1.98
CA TRP A 498 1.86 45.13 -2.38
C TRP A 498 2.61 45.80 -1.24
N GLU A 499 1.92 46.58 -0.40
CA GLU A 499 2.49 47.26 0.76
C GLU A 499 3.12 46.27 1.76
N THR A 500 2.55 45.07 1.87
CA THR A 500 3.12 43.99 2.70
C THR A 500 4.40 43.43 2.07
N ILE A 501 4.42 43.25 0.74
CA ILE A 501 5.61 42.79 0.00
C ILE A 501 6.71 43.84 0.10
N GLU A 502 6.40 45.12 -0.12
CA GLU A 502 7.31 46.24 0.00
C GLU A 502 7.94 46.32 1.40
N LYS A 503 7.14 46.17 2.45
CA LYS A 503 7.64 46.09 3.83
C LYS A 503 8.65 44.95 4.00
N ARG A 504 8.34 43.75 3.49
CA ARG A 504 9.25 42.59 3.54
C ARG A 504 10.57 42.87 2.81
N LEU A 505 10.51 43.49 1.65
CA LEU A 505 11.68 43.83 0.84
C LEU A 505 12.59 44.84 1.57
N LYS A 506 12.03 45.92 2.12
CA LYS A 506 12.77 46.94 2.87
C LYS A 506 13.50 46.32 4.06
N THR A 507 12.79 45.54 4.86
CA THR A 507 13.36 44.89 6.05
C THR A 507 14.41 43.83 5.70
N ALA A 508 14.22 43.07 4.62
CA ALA A 508 15.24 42.13 4.14
C ALA A 508 16.50 42.85 3.64
N ALA A 509 16.33 44.03 3.03
CA ALA A 509 17.43 44.89 2.59
C ALA A 509 18.22 45.45 3.78
N GLU A 510 17.51 46.02 4.76
CA GLU A 510 18.06 46.55 6.01
C GLU A 510 18.83 45.49 6.81
N GLY A 511 18.32 44.25 6.84
CA GLY A 511 18.95 43.11 7.52
C GLY A 511 20.05 42.41 6.72
N ASP A 512 20.43 42.92 5.55
CA ASP A 512 21.45 42.34 4.67
C ASP A 512 21.23 40.86 4.29
N PHE A 513 19.96 40.45 4.15
CA PHE A 513 19.65 39.07 3.76
C PHE A 513 19.97 38.80 2.28
N ASN A 514 20.38 37.57 1.98
CA ASN A 514 20.25 37.02 0.64
C ASN A 514 18.77 36.83 0.29
N ILE A 515 18.33 37.26 -0.89
CA ILE A 515 16.90 37.26 -1.24
C ILE A 515 16.65 36.37 -2.46
N ALA A 516 15.81 35.36 -2.29
CA ALA A 516 15.30 34.54 -3.38
C ALA A 516 13.89 34.99 -3.77
N PHE A 517 13.75 35.55 -4.97
CA PHE A 517 12.46 35.97 -5.50
C PHE A 517 11.68 34.83 -6.15
N TYR A 518 10.47 34.60 -5.65
CA TYR A 518 9.48 33.72 -6.27
C TYR A 518 8.46 34.53 -7.04
N ASN A 519 7.89 33.92 -8.09
CA ASN A 519 6.88 34.55 -8.93
C ASN A 519 7.28 35.96 -9.43
N PRO A 520 8.53 36.18 -9.90
CA PRO A 520 9.07 37.52 -10.07
C PRO A 520 8.40 38.33 -11.18
N ARG A 521 7.78 37.65 -12.15
CA ARG A 521 7.10 38.28 -13.29
C ARG A 521 5.97 37.39 -13.80
N SER A 522 4.96 37.98 -14.42
CA SER A 522 3.94 37.26 -15.19
C SER A 522 3.47 38.12 -16.38
N LEU A 523 2.52 37.61 -17.18
CA LEU A 523 1.91 38.39 -18.27
C LEU A 523 1.21 39.66 -17.76
N LYS A 524 0.63 39.61 -16.56
CA LYS A 524 -0.08 40.75 -15.94
C LYS A 524 0.79 41.54 -14.96
N ARG A 525 1.83 40.92 -14.42
CA ARG A 525 2.76 41.49 -13.42
C ARG A 525 4.08 41.81 -14.09
N THR A 526 4.24 43.04 -14.56
CA THR A 526 5.37 43.46 -15.39
C THR A 526 6.34 44.41 -14.68
N ASP A 527 5.93 45.05 -13.59
CA ASP A 527 6.66 46.12 -12.90
C ASP A 527 7.16 45.74 -11.49
N GLN A 528 6.61 44.70 -10.86
CA GLN A 528 6.93 44.29 -9.48
C GLN A 528 8.43 43.99 -9.28
N LEU A 529 9.08 43.32 -10.24
CA LEU A 529 10.51 43.06 -10.15
C LEU A 529 11.34 44.34 -10.18
N GLN A 530 10.97 45.30 -11.03
CA GLN A 530 11.68 46.59 -11.09
C GLN A 530 11.50 47.36 -9.78
N LYS A 531 10.26 47.41 -9.26
CA LYS A 531 9.98 48.03 -7.95
C LYS A 531 10.80 47.38 -6.83
N ALA A 532 10.91 46.04 -6.83
CA ALA A 532 11.72 45.34 -5.85
C ALA A 532 13.20 45.73 -5.96
N ILE A 533 13.75 45.81 -7.18
CA ILE A 533 15.13 46.27 -7.42
C ILE A 533 15.31 47.70 -6.90
N ASP A 534 14.39 48.60 -7.19
CA ASP A 534 14.46 50.01 -6.77
C ASP A 534 14.45 50.15 -5.23
N ILE A 535 13.71 49.27 -4.53
CA ILE A 535 13.71 49.19 -3.07
C ILE A 535 15.05 48.68 -2.51
N LEU A 536 15.69 47.72 -3.18
CA LEU A 536 16.96 47.14 -2.72
C LEU A 536 18.17 48.03 -3.01
N LYS A 537 18.11 48.82 -4.10
CA LYS A 537 19.23 49.61 -4.63
C LYS A 537 19.92 50.53 -3.61
N PRO A 538 19.21 51.21 -2.68
CA PRO A 538 19.84 52.04 -1.65
C PRO A 538 20.65 51.24 -0.61
N HIS A 539 20.42 49.94 -0.49
CA HIS A 539 21.01 49.05 0.53
C HIS A 539 22.06 48.09 -0.03
N ARG A 540 22.39 48.19 -1.33
CA ARG A 540 23.24 47.24 -2.05
C ARG A 540 24.25 47.99 -2.92
N THR A 541 25.45 47.44 -3.09
CA THR A 541 26.45 48.02 -4.00
C THR A 541 26.11 47.68 -5.46
N PRO A 542 26.58 48.47 -6.44
CA PRO A 542 26.42 48.15 -7.86
C PRO A 542 26.97 46.76 -8.26
N ASP A 543 27.94 46.25 -7.51
CA ASP A 543 28.59 44.95 -7.77
C ASP A 543 27.88 43.76 -7.10
N THR A 544 26.72 43.97 -6.49
CA THR A 544 25.95 42.90 -5.82
C THR A 544 25.61 41.79 -6.82
N PRO A 545 26.01 40.54 -6.59
CA PRO A 545 25.71 39.44 -7.51
C PRO A 545 24.21 39.19 -7.63
N VAL A 546 23.71 39.06 -8.86
CA VAL A 546 22.32 38.73 -9.16
C VAL A 546 22.28 37.57 -10.14
N ILE A 547 21.43 36.59 -9.86
CA ILE A 547 21.26 35.40 -10.71
C ILE A 547 19.81 35.29 -11.14
N ILE A 548 19.64 35.15 -12.46
CA ILE A 548 18.36 34.81 -13.07
C ILE A 548 18.42 33.33 -13.43
N ALA A 549 17.66 32.53 -12.70
CA ALA A 549 17.58 31.10 -12.94
C ALA A 549 16.24 30.74 -13.60
N SER A 550 16.30 30.07 -14.74
CA SER A 550 15.13 29.56 -15.47
C SER A 550 15.30 28.06 -15.70
N ASN A 551 14.18 27.32 -15.67
CA ASN A 551 14.12 25.89 -16.02
C ASN A 551 15.19 25.02 -15.32
N LEU A 552 15.45 25.24 -14.03
CA LEU A 552 16.58 24.62 -13.30
C LEU A 552 16.60 23.08 -13.29
N GLY A 553 15.46 22.44 -13.52
CA GLY A 553 15.34 20.99 -13.66
C GLY A 553 14.64 20.58 -14.94
N ARG A 554 14.64 21.42 -15.99
CA ARG A 554 13.91 21.18 -17.24
C ARG A 554 14.68 21.59 -18.47
#